data_AF-A0A1A3QYI6-F1
#
_entry.id   AF-A0A1A3QYI6-F1
#
_cell.length_a   1.000
_cell.length_b   1.000
_cell.length_c   1.000
_cell.angle_alpha   90.00
_cell.angle_beta   90.00
_cell.angle_gamma   90.00
#
_symmetry.space_group_name_H-M   'P 1'
#
loop_
_entity.id
_entity.type
_entity.pdbx_description
1 polymer ?
#
loop_
_entity_poly.entity_id
_entity_poly.type
_entity_poly.pdbx_seq_one_letter_code
_entity_poly.pdbx_strand_id
1 'polypeptide(L)'
;MTTTAIDRGLSAELAEDLAATAFTLAKRFAAGATMWSIAPSWEPHALHIAVEFVHPVIVGKRALPAVALTGPELVDLVRVSVRPGDIVVAVSGADDAQVRSVMRRSPAWGATTIWIGSGERPAAGMADHVLWLDDPDPRVPATGGFVLFYHLLWELTHVCFEHPGLLKDECSEDVCVTCGDEGRLGEVVSASEHGQATVRTARGVEDVITTLVDPVAAGELVLVHAGTAISRLEDCR
;
A
#
# COMPACT_ATOMS: atom_id res chain seq x y z
N MET A 1 2.26 32.77 15.18
CA MET A 1 1.64 31.44 15.03
C MET A 1 1.50 31.21 13.53
N THR A 2 2.23 30.23 12.98
CA THR A 2 2.06 29.83 11.58
C THR A 2 0.89 28.87 11.54
N THR A 3 -0.18 29.23 10.85
CA THR A 3 -1.38 28.38 10.64
C THR A 3 -1.00 27.23 9.72
N THR A 4 -1.26 25.99 10.13
CA THR A 4 -1.04 24.77 9.33
C THR A 4 -2.27 24.44 8.50
N ALA A 5 -2.15 23.55 7.50
CA ALA A 5 -3.32 23.07 6.74
C ALA A 5 -4.42 22.47 7.65
N ILE A 6 -4.05 21.84 8.77
CA ILE A 6 -4.99 21.22 9.72
C ILE A 6 -5.86 22.28 10.42
N ASP A 7 -5.28 23.45 10.72
CA ASP A 7 -6.00 24.56 11.38
C ASP A 7 -7.13 25.13 10.50
N ARG A 8 -7.11 24.84 9.19
CA ARG A 8 -8.15 25.24 8.23
C ARG A 8 -9.26 24.20 8.07
N GLY A 9 -9.13 23.03 8.72
CA GLY A 9 -10.01 21.89 8.54
C GLY A 9 -9.64 21.03 7.33
N LEU A 10 -10.18 19.80 7.29
CA LEU A 10 -10.00 18.88 6.15
C LEU A 10 -10.85 19.36 4.96
N SER A 11 -10.31 19.29 3.74
CA SER A 11 -11.09 19.52 2.52
C SER A 11 -12.10 18.39 2.30
N ALA A 12 -13.10 18.61 1.45
CA ALA A 12 -14.09 17.59 1.11
C ALA A 12 -13.44 16.39 0.41
N GLU A 13 -12.53 16.65 -0.53
CA GLU A 13 -11.81 15.61 -1.27
C GLU A 13 -10.95 14.75 -0.35
N LEU A 14 -10.24 15.37 0.59
CA LEU A 14 -9.42 14.65 1.57
C LEU A 14 -10.29 13.83 2.54
N ALA A 15 -11.47 14.32 2.90
CA ALA A 15 -12.41 13.56 3.71
C ALA A 15 -12.97 12.35 2.94
N GLU A 16 -13.25 12.47 1.64
CA GLU A 16 -13.63 11.36 0.77
C GLU A 16 -12.50 10.32 0.64
N ASP A 17 -11.27 10.76 0.41
CA ASP A 17 -10.08 9.89 0.36
C ASP A 17 -9.90 9.14 1.70
N LEU A 18 -10.06 9.82 2.84
CA LEU A 18 -9.98 9.21 4.17
C LEU A 18 -11.07 8.16 4.37
N ALA A 19 -12.32 8.46 4.00
CA ALA A 19 -13.44 7.53 4.14
C ALA A 19 -13.25 6.28 3.26
N ALA A 20 -12.83 6.46 2.01
CA ALA A 20 -12.53 5.34 1.11
C ALA A 20 -11.37 4.48 1.64
N THR A 21 -10.31 5.12 2.14
CA THR A 21 -9.15 4.41 2.72
C THR A 21 -9.54 3.60 3.96
N ALA A 22 -10.30 4.21 4.88
CA ALA A 22 -10.78 3.53 6.09
C ALA A 22 -11.70 2.34 5.77
N PHE A 23 -12.55 2.47 4.75
CA PHE A 23 -13.40 1.37 4.31
C PHE A 23 -12.57 0.21 3.73
N THR A 24 -11.56 0.50 2.91
CA THR A 24 -10.61 -0.52 2.43
C THR A 24 -9.88 -1.19 3.59
N LEU A 25 -9.38 -0.43 4.56
CA LEU A 25 -8.74 -0.98 5.77
C LEU A 25 -9.67 -1.93 6.51
N ALA A 26 -10.92 -1.52 6.73
CA ALA A 26 -11.92 -2.35 7.41
C ALA A 26 -12.15 -3.68 6.68
N LYS A 27 -12.29 -3.66 5.34
CA LYS A 27 -12.43 -4.89 4.54
C LYS A 27 -11.20 -5.79 4.66
N ARG A 28 -9.99 -5.23 4.54
CA ARG A 28 -8.74 -5.99 4.65
C ARG A 28 -8.56 -6.62 6.03
N PHE A 29 -8.78 -5.86 7.11
CA PHE A 29 -8.71 -6.39 8.47
C PHE A 29 -9.82 -7.40 8.80
N ALA A 30 -11.02 -7.23 8.23
CA ALA A 30 -12.09 -8.23 8.34
C ALA A 30 -11.68 -9.55 7.67
N ALA A 31 -10.95 -9.48 6.55
CA ALA A 31 -10.36 -10.62 5.86
C ALA A 31 -9.07 -11.17 6.54
N GLY A 32 -8.63 -10.60 7.66
CA GLY A 32 -7.49 -11.09 8.44
C GLY A 32 -6.12 -10.52 8.06
N ALA A 33 -6.08 -9.40 7.33
CA ALA A 33 -4.84 -8.72 6.94
C ALA A 33 -3.99 -8.26 8.14
N THR A 34 -2.67 -8.22 7.93
CA THR A 34 -1.72 -7.48 8.77
C THR A 34 -1.34 -6.18 8.07
N MET A 35 -1.22 -5.09 8.83
CA MET A 35 -0.72 -3.82 8.33
C MET A 35 0.77 -3.62 8.67
N TRP A 36 1.56 -3.28 7.66
CA TRP A 36 2.99 -3.02 7.77
C TRP A 36 3.24 -1.52 7.59
N SER A 37 3.65 -0.82 8.65
CA SER A 37 3.89 0.62 8.62
C SER A 37 5.37 0.94 8.40
N ILE A 38 5.64 1.88 7.50
CA ILE A 38 7.00 2.35 7.17
C ILE A 38 7.05 3.88 7.18
N ALA A 39 8.15 4.43 7.69
CA ALA A 39 8.36 5.88 7.71
C ALA A 39 9.86 6.17 7.73
N PRO A 40 10.60 5.95 6.63
CA PRO A 40 12.07 5.95 6.62
C PRO A 40 12.69 7.26 7.13
N SER A 41 12.08 8.39 6.80
CA SER A 41 12.54 9.72 7.25
C SER A 41 11.96 10.14 8.61
N TRP A 42 10.91 9.47 9.09
CA TRP A 42 10.16 9.84 10.29
C TRP A 42 9.67 8.61 11.06
N GLU A 43 10.62 7.76 11.47
CA GLU A 43 10.38 6.46 12.13
C GLU A 43 9.31 6.48 13.24
N PRO A 44 9.21 7.52 14.11
CA PRO A 44 8.15 7.59 15.12
C PRO A 44 6.73 7.45 14.57
N HIS A 45 6.44 7.86 13.33
CA HIS A 45 5.12 7.68 12.73
C HIS A 45 4.80 6.21 12.45
N ALA A 46 5.77 5.43 11.94
CA ALA A 46 5.55 4.01 11.72
C ALA A 46 5.25 3.28 13.04
N LEU A 47 6.03 3.59 14.08
CA LEU A 47 5.84 3.05 15.43
C LEU A 47 4.49 3.45 16.02
N HIS A 48 4.08 4.72 15.88
CA HIS A 48 2.78 5.20 16.36
C HIS A 48 1.64 4.45 15.67
N ILE A 49 1.66 4.35 14.34
CA ILE A 49 0.63 3.60 13.60
C ILE A 49 0.52 2.16 14.11
N ALA A 50 1.64 1.47 14.33
CA ALA A 50 1.62 0.10 14.84
C ALA A 50 0.99 0.02 16.25
N VAL A 51 1.38 0.92 17.15
CA VAL A 51 0.84 0.95 18.52
C VAL A 51 -0.65 1.29 18.54
N GLU A 52 -1.08 2.30 17.79
CA GLU A 52 -2.47 2.76 17.72
C GLU A 52 -3.43 1.63 17.30
N PHE A 53 -3.04 0.84 16.31
CA PHE A 53 -3.85 -0.26 15.79
C PHE A 53 -3.82 -1.49 16.69
N VAL A 54 -2.69 -1.81 17.32
CA VAL A 54 -2.56 -2.98 18.22
C VAL A 54 -3.14 -2.73 19.62
N HIS A 55 -3.02 -1.51 20.15
CA HIS A 55 -3.45 -1.14 21.50
C HIS A 55 -4.54 -0.08 21.44
N PRO A 56 -5.78 -0.46 21.10
CA PRO A 56 -6.85 0.50 20.91
C PRO A 56 -7.12 1.30 22.20
N VAL A 57 -7.12 2.64 22.08
CA VAL A 57 -7.32 3.56 23.21
C VAL A 57 -8.74 3.48 23.78
N ILE A 58 -9.73 3.13 22.94
CA ILE A 58 -11.12 3.01 23.34
C ILE A 58 -11.41 1.61 23.89
N VAL A 59 -11.89 1.55 25.13
CA VAL A 59 -12.26 0.31 25.82
C VAL A 59 -13.25 -0.50 24.97
N GLY A 60 -12.93 -1.78 24.77
CA GLY A 60 -13.79 -2.73 24.07
C GLY A 60 -13.61 -2.78 22.54
N LYS A 61 -12.77 -1.91 21.95
CA LYS A 61 -12.42 -2.01 20.52
C LYS A 61 -11.43 -3.15 20.27
N ARG A 62 -11.54 -3.74 19.07
CA ARG A 62 -10.72 -4.88 18.65
C ARG A 62 -9.30 -4.42 18.33
N ALA A 63 -8.29 -5.13 18.83
CA ALA A 63 -6.91 -4.94 18.38
C ALA A 63 -6.76 -5.40 16.91
N LEU A 64 -6.12 -4.57 16.10
CA LEU A 64 -5.87 -4.81 14.68
C LEU A 64 -4.38 -5.11 14.46
N PRO A 65 -4.00 -6.18 13.73
CA PRO A 65 -2.59 -6.54 13.56
C PRO A 65 -1.83 -5.47 12.78
N ALA A 66 -0.90 -4.79 13.42
CA ALA A 66 -0.05 -3.79 12.80
C ALA A 66 1.39 -3.89 13.31
N VAL A 67 2.37 -3.75 12.41
CA VAL A 67 3.80 -3.86 12.72
C VAL A 67 4.57 -2.76 12.00
N ALA A 68 5.42 -2.04 12.75
CA ALA A 68 6.34 -1.07 12.18
C ALA A 68 7.59 -1.77 11.64
N LEU A 69 7.96 -1.50 10.39
CA LEU A 69 9.22 -1.91 9.81
C LEU A 69 10.18 -0.72 9.80
N THR A 70 11.27 -0.85 10.54
CA THR A 70 12.26 0.19 10.78
C THR A 70 13.66 -0.33 10.42
N GLY A 71 14.54 0.55 9.95
CA GLY A 71 15.92 0.20 9.62
C GLY A 71 16.24 0.23 8.12
N PRO A 72 17.47 -0.18 7.75
CA PRO A 72 17.94 -0.15 6.36
C PRO A 72 17.27 -1.23 5.50
N GLU A 73 17.45 -1.14 4.18
CA GLU A 73 16.92 -2.12 3.20
C GLU A 73 15.39 -2.34 3.28
N LEU A 74 14.66 -1.22 3.38
CA LEU A 74 13.22 -1.20 3.60
C LEU A 74 12.42 -2.02 2.56
N VAL A 75 12.86 -2.01 1.30
CA VAL A 75 12.22 -2.77 0.22
C VAL A 75 12.24 -4.26 0.51
N ASP A 76 13.39 -4.80 0.95
CA ASP A 76 13.56 -6.22 1.24
C ASP A 76 12.80 -6.62 2.52
N LEU A 77 12.81 -5.74 3.54
CA LEU A 77 12.05 -5.95 4.77
C LEU A 77 10.55 -6.05 4.49
N VAL A 78 10.00 -5.15 3.66
CA VAL A 78 8.58 -5.22 3.28
C VAL A 78 8.33 -6.48 2.45
N ARG A 79 9.18 -6.78 1.46
CA ARG A 79 9.03 -7.93 0.55
C ARG A 79 8.93 -9.27 1.27
N VAL A 80 9.73 -9.48 2.32
CA VAL A 80 9.74 -10.73 3.11
C VAL A 80 8.62 -10.80 4.14
N SER A 81 8.14 -9.64 4.61
CA SER A 81 7.11 -9.57 5.65
C SER A 81 5.70 -9.74 5.10
N VAL A 82 5.42 -9.09 3.96
CA VAL A 82 4.09 -8.98 3.38
C VAL A 82 3.59 -10.30 2.79
N ARG A 83 2.33 -10.62 3.11
CA ARG A 83 1.53 -11.68 2.48
C ARG A 83 0.44 -11.10 1.58
N PRO A 84 -0.02 -11.84 0.56
CA PRO A 84 -1.19 -11.42 -0.20
C PRO A 84 -2.40 -11.13 0.70
N GLY A 85 -3.04 -9.99 0.50
CA GLY A 85 -4.14 -9.48 1.32
C GLY A 85 -3.71 -8.51 2.44
N ASP A 86 -2.41 -8.42 2.76
CA ASP A 86 -1.89 -7.46 3.74
C ASP A 86 -1.98 -6.01 3.26
N ILE A 87 -1.70 -5.08 4.17
CA ILE A 87 -1.65 -3.64 3.92
C ILE A 87 -0.22 -3.14 4.14
N VAL A 88 0.25 -2.26 3.28
CA VAL A 88 1.47 -1.47 3.48
C VAL A 88 1.08 -0.01 3.59
N VAL A 89 1.40 0.64 4.71
CA VAL A 89 1.19 2.08 4.91
C VAL A 89 2.53 2.79 5.04
N ALA A 90 2.79 3.79 4.20
CA ALA A 90 4.00 4.62 4.29
C ALA A 90 3.69 6.05 4.72
N VAL A 91 4.57 6.61 5.53
CA VAL A 91 4.63 8.04 5.81
C VAL A 91 5.96 8.61 5.29
N SER A 92 5.92 9.35 4.18
CA SER A 92 7.13 9.94 3.56
C SER A 92 6.78 11.08 2.61
N GLY A 93 7.79 11.83 2.15
CA GLY A 93 7.67 12.64 0.93
C GLY A 93 7.53 11.76 -0.32
N ALA A 94 6.98 12.32 -1.40
CA ALA A 94 6.72 11.62 -2.66
C ALA A 94 8.00 11.22 -3.42
N ASP A 95 9.12 11.88 -3.12
CA ASP A 95 10.44 11.68 -3.72
C ASP A 95 11.27 10.57 -3.04
N ASP A 96 10.80 10.02 -1.91
CA ASP A 96 11.49 8.94 -1.21
C ASP A 96 11.60 7.68 -2.08
N ALA A 97 12.82 7.37 -2.52
CA ALA A 97 13.09 6.29 -3.47
C ALA A 97 12.73 4.90 -2.91
N GLN A 98 12.89 4.68 -1.60
CA GLN A 98 12.57 3.40 -0.99
C GLN A 98 11.05 3.21 -0.92
N VAL A 99 10.31 4.24 -0.51
CA VAL A 99 8.84 4.18 -0.49
C VAL A 99 8.28 4.04 -1.90
N ARG A 100 8.78 4.78 -2.90
CA ARG A 100 8.38 4.61 -4.30
C ARG A 100 8.58 3.18 -4.79
N SER A 101 9.71 2.54 -4.44
CA SER A 101 9.99 1.15 -4.81
C SER A 101 9.02 0.18 -4.13
N VAL A 102 8.76 0.37 -2.83
CA VAL A 102 7.79 -0.44 -2.09
C VAL A 102 6.39 -0.33 -2.69
N MET A 103 5.91 0.89 -2.96
CA MET A 103 4.57 1.11 -3.51
C MET A 103 4.41 0.48 -4.89
N ARG A 104 5.42 0.59 -5.74
CA ARG A 104 5.43 -0.03 -7.09
C ARG A 104 5.38 -1.56 -7.04
N ARG A 105 6.03 -2.19 -6.06
CA ARG A 105 6.15 -3.65 -5.96
C ARG A 105 5.01 -4.31 -5.18
N SER A 106 4.40 -3.58 -4.24
CA SER A 106 3.36 -4.10 -3.35
C SER A 106 2.17 -4.76 -4.08
N PRO A 107 1.69 -4.26 -5.23
CA PRO A 107 0.66 -4.94 -6.00
C PRO A 107 1.08 -6.34 -6.48
N ALA A 108 2.35 -6.53 -6.87
CA ALA A 108 2.89 -7.86 -7.22
C ALA A 108 2.99 -8.78 -5.99
N TRP A 109 3.09 -8.21 -4.79
CA TRP A 109 3.05 -8.97 -3.53
C TRP A 109 1.62 -9.24 -3.04
N GLY A 110 0.61 -8.66 -3.71
CA GLY A 110 -0.80 -8.76 -3.35
C GLY A 110 -1.20 -7.90 -2.15
N ALA A 111 -0.41 -6.87 -1.81
CA ALA A 111 -0.73 -5.95 -0.72
C ALA A 111 -1.41 -4.68 -1.21
N THR A 112 -2.35 -4.19 -0.41
CA THR A 112 -2.94 -2.85 -0.59
C THR A 112 -2.01 -1.79 -0.02
N THR A 113 -1.89 -0.67 -0.73
CA THR A 113 -0.94 0.40 -0.45
C THR A 113 -1.62 1.69 -0.03
N ILE A 114 -1.12 2.29 1.05
CA ILE A 114 -1.57 3.59 1.55
C ILE A 114 -0.33 4.48 1.70
N TRP A 115 -0.37 5.69 1.15
CA TRP A 115 0.72 6.65 1.24
C TRP A 115 0.24 7.96 1.87
N ILE A 116 0.80 8.27 3.03
CA ILE A 116 0.59 9.51 3.77
C ILE A 116 1.78 10.44 3.58
N GLY A 117 1.54 11.71 3.28
CA GLY A 117 2.60 12.71 3.16
C GLY A 117 2.11 14.13 2.94
N SER A 118 3.01 15.01 2.56
CA SER A 118 2.73 16.44 2.33
C SER A 118 3.63 17.03 1.24
N GLY A 119 3.24 18.19 0.71
CA GLY A 119 3.99 18.89 -0.34
C GLY A 119 3.63 18.36 -1.73
N GLU A 120 4.63 18.13 -2.59
CA GLU A 120 4.39 17.58 -3.93
C GLU A 120 3.79 16.18 -3.85
N ARG A 121 2.61 15.98 -4.45
CA ARG A 121 1.87 14.71 -4.39
C ARG A 121 2.52 13.68 -5.32
N PRO A 122 2.59 12.39 -4.94
CA PRO A 122 3.05 11.36 -5.87
C PRO A 122 2.17 11.28 -7.12
N ALA A 123 2.74 10.78 -8.22
CA ALA A 123 1.99 10.56 -9.46
C ALA A 123 0.75 9.69 -9.22
N ALA A 124 -0.31 9.93 -9.98
CA ALA A 124 -1.55 9.17 -9.89
C ALA A 124 -1.29 7.67 -10.11
N GLY A 125 -1.91 6.81 -9.30
CA GLY A 125 -1.76 5.36 -9.37
C GLY A 125 -0.48 4.80 -8.73
N MET A 126 0.33 5.64 -8.07
CA MET A 126 1.51 5.16 -7.33
C MET A 126 1.16 4.34 -6.09
N ALA A 127 -0.03 4.55 -5.49
CA ALA A 127 -0.57 3.76 -4.39
C ALA A 127 -2.10 3.66 -4.55
N ASP A 128 -2.72 2.65 -3.94
CA ASP A 128 -4.18 2.47 -3.94
C ASP A 128 -4.89 3.64 -3.25
N HIS A 129 -4.28 4.15 -2.18
CA HIS A 129 -4.77 5.31 -1.42
C HIS A 129 -3.64 6.30 -1.15
N VAL A 130 -3.89 7.59 -1.44
CA VAL A 130 -2.94 8.68 -1.15
C VAL A 130 -3.63 9.71 -0.27
N LEU A 131 -3.14 9.89 0.95
CA LEU A 131 -3.64 10.88 1.91
C LEU A 131 -2.60 11.99 2.04
N TRP A 132 -2.88 13.15 1.47
CA TRP A 132 -1.87 14.18 1.27
C TRP A 132 -2.29 15.53 1.84
N LEU A 133 -1.38 16.16 2.58
CA LEU A 133 -1.54 17.54 3.03
C LEU A 133 -0.96 18.50 2.00
N ASP A 134 -1.78 19.45 1.55
CA ASP A 134 -1.34 20.58 0.73
C ASP A 134 -0.69 21.66 1.61
N ASP A 135 0.43 21.31 2.23
CA ASP A 135 1.24 22.19 3.07
C ASP A 135 2.73 21.94 2.79
N PRO A 136 3.45 22.92 2.19
CA PRO A 136 4.86 22.78 1.87
C PRO A 136 5.79 23.01 3.08
N ASP A 137 5.25 23.29 4.28
CA ASP A 137 6.08 23.53 5.46
C ASP A 137 6.86 22.25 5.83
N PRO A 138 8.20 22.28 5.89
CA PRO A 138 9.01 21.10 6.22
C PRO A 138 8.76 20.57 7.64
N ARG A 139 8.05 21.33 8.48
CA ARG A 139 7.66 20.93 9.84
C ARG A 139 6.36 20.14 9.89
N VAL A 140 5.60 20.03 8.80
CA VAL A 140 4.34 19.26 8.72
C VAL A 140 4.43 17.86 9.35
N PRO A 141 5.52 17.10 9.17
CA PRO A 141 5.67 15.81 9.84
C PRO A 141 5.61 15.87 11.37
N ALA A 142 5.89 17.03 11.97
CA ALA A 142 5.91 17.25 13.42
C ALA A 142 4.75 18.14 13.92
N THR A 143 3.87 18.66 13.05
CA THR A 143 2.75 19.54 13.45
C THR A 143 1.49 18.77 13.83
N GLY A 144 1.46 17.45 13.61
CA GLY A 144 0.34 16.57 13.99
C GLY A 144 -0.59 16.18 12.83
N GLY A 145 -0.34 16.62 11.60
CA GLY A 145 -1.23 16.34 10.47
C GLY A 145 -1.29 14.88 10.07
N PHE A 146 -0.11 14.23 10.02
CA PHE A 146 -0.06 12.79 9.77
C PHE A 146 -0.69 12.01 10.93
N VAL A 147 -0.53 12.51 12.17
CA VAL A 147 -1.16 11.93 13.37
C VAL A 147 -2.67 11.91 13.24
N LEU A 148 -3.25 13.04 12.84
CA LEU A 148 -4.68 13.14 12.60
C LEU A 148 -5.16 12.10 11.56
N PHE A 149 -4.43 11.90 10.46
CA PHE A 149 -4.84 10.94 9.44
C PHE A 149 -4.91 9.52 9.97
N TYR A 150 -3.87 9.00 10.60
CA TYR A 150 -3.92 7.61 11.06
C TYR A 150 -4.83 7.41 12.29
N HIS A 151 -5.08 8.45 13.10
CA HIS A 151 -6.13 8.41 14.13
C HIS A 151 -7.53 8.34 13.53
N LEU A 152 -7.82 9.15 12.52
CA LEU A 152 -9.09 9.10 11.81
C LEU A 152 -9.28 7.78 11.05
N LEU A 153 -8.23 7.27 10.40
CA LEU A 153 -8.27 5.95 9.77
C LEU A 153 -8.61 4.87 10.79
N TRP A 154 -7.98 4.89 11.96
CA TRP A 154 -8.27 3.94 13.04
C TRP A 154 -9.73 4.02 13.50
N GLU A 155 -10.24 5.24 13.73
CA GLU A 155 -11.62 5.46 14.21
C GLU A 155 -12.65 5.02 13.17
N LEU A 156 -12.50 5.50 11.93
CA LEU A 156 -13.41 5.19 10.83
C LEU A 156 -13.39 3.71 10.45
N THR A 157 -12.23 3.06 10.51
CA THR A 157 -12.11 1.59 10.33
C THR A 157 -12.98 0.86 11.37
N HIS A 158 -12.97 1.31 12.61
CA HIS A 158 -13.80 0.74 13.67
C HIS A 158 -15.29 1.06 13.50
N VAL A 159 -15.65 2.23 12.99
CA VAL A 159 -17.04 2.53 12.61
C VAL A 159 -17.54 1.52 11.58
N CYS A 160 -16.73 1.16 10.57
CA CYS A 160 -17.13 0.14 9.60
C CYS A 160 -17.39 -1.23 10.26
N PHE A 161 -16.63 -1.63 11.30
CA PHE A 161 -16.89 -2.88 12.03
C PHE A 161 -18.21 -2.89 12.80
N GLU A 162 -18.75 -1.72 13.16
CA GLU A 162 -20.08 -1.61 13.77
C GLU A 162 -21.21 -1.83 12.74
N HIS A 163 -20.87 -1.80 11.45
CA HIS A 163 -21.78 -2.02 10.33
C HIS A 163 -21.33 -3.22 9.48
N PRO A 164 -21.34 -4.46 10.01
CA PRO A 164 -20.76 -5.63 9.35
C PRO A 164 -21.41 -5.99 8.01
N GLY A 165 -22.61 -5.47 7.72
CA GLY A 165 -23.25 -5.59 6.41
C GLY A 165 -22.42 -4.96 5.27
N LEU A 166 -21.62 -3.94 5.58
CA LEU A 166 -20.73 -3.27 4.61
C LEU A 166 -19.49 -4.11 4.27
N LEU A 167 -19.15 -5.11 5.09
CA LEU A 167 -17.90 -5.88 4.97
C LEU A 167 -18.08 -7.23 4.28
N LYS A 168 -19.30 -7.55 3.84
CA LYS A 168 -19.56 -8.76 3.05
C LYS A 168 -19.05 -8.54 1.64
N ASP A 169 -18.33 -9.52 1.10
CA ASP A 169 -17.92 -9.46 -0.30
C ASP A 169 -19.16 -9.47 -1.21
N GLU A 170 -19.20 -8.52 -2.13
CA GLU A 170 -20.07 -8.62 -3.30
C GLU A 170 -19.53 -9.78 -4.14
N CYS A 171 -20.38 -10.74 -4.47
CA CYS A 171 -20.01 -11.94 -5.22
C CYS A 171 -19.25 -11.55 -6.49
N SER A 172 -17.93 -11.77 -6.54
CA SER A 172 -17.17 -11.55 -7.77
C SER A 172 -17.56 -12.64 -8.77
N GLU A 173 -18.08 -12.25 -9.93
CA GLU A 173 -18.29 -13.19 -11.03
C GLU A 173 -16.93 -13.78 -11.45
N ASP A 174 -16.85 -15.11 -11.57
CA ASP A 174 -15.65 -15.79 -12.06
C ASP A 174 -15.44 -15.44 -13.55
N VAL A 175 -14.59 -14.43 -13.82
CA VAL A 175 -14.19 -14.05 -15.17
C VAL A 175 -13.03 -14.93 -15.63
N CYS A 176 -13.11 -15.46 -16.85
CA CYS A 176 -12.04 -16.24 -17.45
C CYS A 176 -10.76 -15.40 -17.63
N VAL A 177 -9.65 -15.79 -17.00
CA VAL A 177 -8.35 -15.11 -17.07
C VAL A 177 -7.74 -15.02 -18.49
N THR A 178 -8.19 -15.87 -19.41
CA THR A 178 -7.72 -15.88 -20.81
C THR A 178 -8.58 -15.02 -21.72
N CYS A 179 -9.85 -14.82 -21.38
CA CYS A 179 -10.81 -14.03 -22.18
C CYS A 179 -11.08 -12.64 -21.58
N GLY A 180 -10.65 -12.41 -20.34
CA GLY A 180 -10.68 -11.11 -19.70
C GLY A 180 -9.42 -10.32 -20.02
N ASP A 181 -9.56 -9.01 -20.19
CA ASP A 181 -8.44 -8.07 -20.39
C ASP A 181 -7.67 -7.79 -19.07
N GLU A 182 -7.38 -8.85 -18.28
CA GLU A 182 -6.69 -8.72 -16.99
C GLU A 182 -5.16 -8.81 -17.20
N GLY A 183 -4.46 -7.71 -16.91
CA GLY A 183 -3.01 -7.69 -16.75
C GLY A 183 -2.63 -7.69 -15.27
N ARG A 184 -1.81 -8.64 -14.84
CA ARG A 184 -1.37 -8.76 -13.44
C ARG A 184 0.09 -8.33 -13.30
N LEU A 185 0.36 -7.50 -12.31
CA LEU A 185 1.74 -7.14 -12.00
C LEU A 185 2.46 -8.35 -11.36
N GLY A 186 3.68 -8.61 -11.81
CA GLY A 186 4.55 -9.65 -11.28
C GLY A 186 5.97 -9.15 -11.02
N GLU A 187 6.59 -9.66 -9.97
CA GLU A 187 8.01 -9.46 -9.65
C GLU A 187 8.79 -10.72 -10.02
N VAL A 188 9.79 -10.57 -10.88
CA VAL A 188 10.65 -11.67 -11.32
C VAL A 188 11.47 -12.16 -10.12
N VAL A 189 11.38 -13.45 -9.81
CA VAL A 189 12.08 -14.10 -8.68
C VAL A 189 13.45 -14.62 -9.11
N SER A 190 13.52 -15.21 -10.31
CA SER A 190 14.75 -15.71 -10.92
C SER A 190 14.90 -15.15 -12.32
N ALA A 191 16.13 -14.89 -12.76
CA ALA A 191 16.38 -14.41 -14.12
C ALA A 191 15.81 -15.36 -15.18
N SER A 192 15.47 -14.81 -16.36
CA SER A 192 14.94 -15.60 -17.46
C SER A 192 15.93 -16.66 -17.94
N GLU A 193 15.49 -17.92 -17.97
CA GLU A 193 16.20 -19.04 -18.57
C GLU A 193 15.30 -19.71 -19.60
N HIS A 194 15.81 -19.92 -20.82
CA HIS A 194 15.08 -20.57 -21.92
C HIS A 194 13.72 -19.91 -22.26
N GLY A 195 13.60 -18.59 -22.13
CA GLY A 195 12.37 -17.86 -22.44
C GLY A 195 11.29 -17.95 -21.36
N GLN A 196 11.65 -18.36 -20.14
CA GLN A 196 10.76 -18.39 -18.99
C GLN A 196 11.45 -17.83 -17.75
N ALA A 197 10.67 -17.29 -16.83
CA ALA A 197 11.13 -16.87 -15.51
C ALA A 197 10.08 -17.21 -14.45
N THR A 198 10.52 -17.52 -13.24
CA THR A 198 9.62 -17.65 -12.10
C THR A 198 9.25 -16.25 -11.60
N VAL A 199 7.95 -15.97 -11.48
CA VAL A 199 7.41 -14.64 -11.16
C VAL A 199 6.48 -14.73 -9.96
N ARG A 200 6.66 -13.84 -8.98
CA ARG A 200 5.74 -13.65 -7.85
C ARG A 200 4.66 -12.67 -8.28
N THR A 201 3.40 -13.08 -8.18
CA THR A 201 2.23 -12.21 -8.35
C THR A 201 1.37 -12.21 -7.09
N ALA A 202 0.34 -11.36 -7.07
CA ALA A 202 -0.64 -11.33 -5.99
C ALA A 202 -1.32 -12.69 -5.73
N ARG A 203 -1.37 -13.57 -6.73
CA ARG A 203 -2.00 -14.91 -6.63
C ARG A 203 -1.01 -16.01 -6.20
N GLY A 204 0.26 -15.68 -6.05
CA GLY A 204 1.33 -16.63 -5.74
C GLY A 204 2.43 -16.61 -6.78
N VAL A 205 3.31 -17.61 -6.69
CA VAL A 205 4.46 -17.77 -7.59
C VAL A 205 4.05 -18.67 -8.75
N GLU A 206 4.33 -18.23 -9.97
CA GLU A 206 4.03 -18.97 -11.20
C GLU A 206 5.19 -18.84 -12.20
N ASP A 207 5.35 -19.82 -13.08
CA ASP A 207 6.30 -19.74 -14.18
C ASP A 207 5.65 -19.02 -15.36
N VAL A 208 6.34 -17.99 -15.86
CA VAL A 208 5.84 -17.07 -16.88
C VAL A 208 6.73 -17.13 -18.10
N ILE A 209 6.12 -17.15 -19.29
CA ILE A 209 6.83 -17.06 -20.57
C ILE A 209 7.32 -15.62 -20.75
N THR A 210 8.62 -15.43 -20.91
CA THR A 210 9.28 -14.11 -21.00
C THR A 210 9.87 -13.80 -22.36
N THR A 211 9.68 -14.68 -23.36
CA THR A 211 10.25 -14.55 -24.72
C THR A 211 10.04 -13.19 -25.40
N LEU A 212 8.95 -12.47 -25.06
CA LEU A 212 8.65 -11.14 -25.60
C LEU A 212 9.45 -10.00 -24.96
N VAL A 213 9.96 -10.21 -23.75
CA VAL A 213 10.60 -9.17 -22.91
C VAL A 213 12.01 -9.54 -22.44
N ASP A 214 12.51 -10.70 -22.87
CA ASP A 214 13.84 -11.19 -22.54
C ASP A 214 14.95 -10.20 -22.94
N PRO A 215 16.07 -10.15 -22.19
CA PRO A 215 16.29 -10.83 -20.92
C PRO A 215 15.64 -10.07 -19.75
N VAL A 216 15.08 -10.80 -18.77
CA VAL A 216 14.61 -10.22 -17.50
C VAL A 216 15.47 -10.70 -16.31
N ALA A 217 15.75 -9.78 -15.39
CA ALA A 217 16.54 -10.04 -14.20
C ALA A 217 15.66 -10.21 -12.95
N ALA A 218 16.20 -10.89 -11.93
CA ALA A 218 15.54 -10.98 -10.64
C ALA A 218 15.30 -9.58 -10.04
N GLY A 219 14.11 -9.37 -9.49
CA GLY A 219 13.66 -8.11 -8.92
C GLY A 219 13.05 -7.14 -9.95
N GLU A 220 13.01 -7.46 -11.24
CA GLU A 220 12.30 -6.65 -12.23
C GLU A 220 10.80 -6.86 -12.18
N LEU A 221 10.05 -5.83 -12.58
CA LEU A 221 8.59 -5.87 -12.64
C LEU A 221 8.12 -6.10 -14.07
N VAL A 222 7.21 -7.05 -14.24
CA VAL A 222 6.63 -7.44 -15.52
C VAL A 222 5.10 -7.40 -15.43
N LEU A 223 4.46 -7.08 -16.55
CA LEU A 223 3.03 -7.24 -16.72
C LEU A 223 2.74 -8.61 -17.30
N VAL A 224 2.03 -9.45 -16.55
CA VAL A 224 1.70 -10.83 -16.90
C VAL A 224 0.25 -10.91 -17.36
N HIS A 225 0.04 -11.48 -18.54
CA HIS A 225 -1.28 -11.78 -19.09
C HIS A 225 -1.28 -13.18 -19.70
N ALA A 226 -2.28 -14.00 -19.36
CA ALA A 226 -2.42 -15.38 -19.83
C ALA A 226 -1.11 -16.21 -19.74
N GLY A 227 -0.35 -16.07 -18.63
CA GLY A 227 0.91 -16.81 -18.40
C GLY A 227 2.12 -16.30 -19.18
N THR A 228 2.00 -15.14 -19.85
CA THR A 228 3.08 -14.51 -20.63
C THR A 228 3.37 -13.11 -20.11
N ALA A 229 4.65 -12.75 -19.98
CA ALA A 229 5.09 -11.39 -19.71
C ALA A 229 5.02 -10.58 -21.01
N ILE A 230 4.11 -9.61 -21.05
CA ILE A 230 3.82 -8.80 -22.26
C ILE A 230 4.54 -7.46 -22.27
N SER A 231 5.00 -6.99 -21.11
CA SER A 231 5.77 -5.74 -20.97
C SER A 231 6.59 -5.75 -19.68
N ARG A 232 7.66 -4.94 -19.66
CA ARG A 232 8.41 -4.59 -18.45
C ARG A 232 7.90 -3.25 -17.94
N LEU A 233 7.82 -3.10 -16.62
CA LEU A 233 7.60 -1.79 -16.03
C LEU A 233 8.96 -1.11 -15.86
N GLU A 234 9.21 -0.10 -16.69
CA GLU A 234 10.37 0.75 -16.52
C GLU A 234 10.20 1.66 -15.29
N ASP A 235 11.33 2.02 -14.68
CA ASP A 235 11.35 3.06 -13.67
C ASP A 235 10.94 4.38 -14.33
N CYS A 236 9.70 4.82 -14.10
CA CYS A 236 9.31 6.20 -14.40
C CYS A 236 10.28 7.12 -13.63
N ARG A 237 11.22 7.73 -14.36
CA ARG A 237 12.17 8.71 -13.84
C ARG A 237 11.42 9.85 -13.18
#